data_AF-A0A6B3EWS7-F1
#
_entry.id   AF-A0A6B3EWS7-F1
#
_cell.length_a   1.000
_cell.length_b   1.000
_cell.length_c   1.000
_cell.angle_alpha   90.00
_cell.angle_beta   90.00
_cell.angle_gamma   90.00
#
_symmetry.space_group_name_H-M   'P 1'
#
loop_
_entity.id
_entity.type
_entity.pdbx_description
1 polymer ?
#
loop_
_entity_poly.entity_id
_entity_poly.type
_entity_poly.pdbx_seq_one_letter_code
_entity_poly.pdbx_strand_id
1 'polypeptide(L)' 'DAYDIDLDLSGAQEGGTYRSVTTVRFDAAEAGASTFIDLIAPAVHEVVLNGESRDPAQVFADSRIALDGLREGR' A
#
# COMPACT_ATOMS: atom_id res chain seq x y z
N ASP A 1 3.38 -4.77 -14.56
CA ASP A 1 2.57 -4.68 -13.32
C ASP A 1 2.50 -6.02 -12.59
N ALA A 2 2.71 -6.00 -11.28
CA ALA A 2 2.66 -7.20 -10.44
C ALA A 2 2.30 -6.86 -8.98
N TYR A 3 1.70 -7.84 -8.30
CA TYR A 3 1.43 -7.82 -6.87
C TYR A 3 2.11 -9.03 -6.24
N ASP A 4 2.81 -8.80 -5.14
CA ASP A 4 3.33 -9.82 -4.24
C ASP A 4 2.66 -9.63 -2.88
N ILE A 5 2.07 -10.68 -2.32
CA ILE A 5 1.19 -10.59 -1.15
C ILE A 5 1.52 -11.72 -0.18
N ASP A 6 2.06 -11.34 0.97
CA ASP A 6 2.27 -12.24 2.11
C ASP A 6 1.14 -12.06 3.13
N LEU A 7 0.52 -13.17 3.54
CA LEU A 7 -0.55 -13.19 4.52
C LEU A 7 -0.15 -14.04 5.72
N ASP A 8 -0.17 -13.44 6.92
CA ASP A 8 0.00 -14.16 8.18
C ASP A 8 -1.37 -14.41 8.82
N LEU A 9 -1.89 -15.61 8.58
CA LEU A 9 -3.18 -16.08 9.09
C LEU A 9 -3.08 -16.74 10.48
N SER A 10 -1.88 -16.79 11.08
CA SER A 10 -1.62 -17.54 12.32
C SER A 10 -2.40 -17.05 13.54
N GLY A 11 -2.89 -15.80 13.52
CA GLY A 11 -3.74 -15.21 14.56
C GLY A 11 -5.22 -15.09 14.21
N ALA A 12 -5.66 -15.62 13.05
CA ALA A 12 -7.00 -15.42 12.52
C ALA A 12 -7.75 -16.74 12.24
N GLN A 13 -7.48 -17.81 13.01
CA GLN A 13 -8.11 -19.13 12.78
C GLN A 13 -9.63 -19.11 12.93
N GLU A 14 -10.16 -18.24 13.78
CA GLU A 14 -11.60 -18.07 14.03
C GLU A 14 -12.20 -16.91 13.21
N GLY A 15 -11.43 -16.33 12.29
CA GLY A 15 -11.78 -15.14 11.51
C GLY A 15 -11.23 -13.85 12.11
N GLY A 16 -11.71 -12.71 11.59
CA GLY A 16 -11.23 -11.37 11.97
C GLY A 16 -10.18 -10.82 11.02
N THR A 17 -9.24 -10.04 11.55
CA THR A 17 -8.17 -9.38 10.80
C THR A 17 -6.87 -10.20 10.89
N TYR A 18 -6.11 -10.22 9.81
CA TYR A 18 -4.78 -10.83 9.74
C TYR A 18 -3.75 -9.79 9.28
N ARG A 19 -2.47 -10.06 9.56
CA ARG A 19 -1.39 -9.22 9.06
C ARG A 19 -1.14 -9.55 7.59
N SER A 20 -0.87 -8.52 6.79
CA SER A 20 -0.42 -8.67 5.42
C SER A 20 0.75 -7.75 5.12
N VAL A 21 1.57 -8.16 4.16
CA VAL A 21 2.56 -7.32 3.49
C VAL A 21 2.31 -7.43 2.00
N THR A 22 2.04 -6.31 1.35
CA THR A 22 1.80 -6.26 -0.10
C THR A 22 2.85 -5.39 -0.76
N THR A 23 3.57 -5.94 -1.74
CA THR A 23 4.44 -5.18 -2.63
C THR A 23 3.78 -5.04 -3.98
N VAL A 24 3.55 -3.79 -4.40
CA VAL A 24 2.96 -3.47 -5.71
C VAL A 24 4.03 -2.89 -6.63
N ARG A 25 4.10 -3.38 -7.87
CA ARG A 25 4.93 -2.81 -8.94
C ARG A 25 4.04 -2.40 -10.09
N PHE A 26 4.12 -1.13 -10.47
CA PHE A 26 3.36 -0.52 -11.55
C PHE A 26 4.18 0.59 -12.19
N ASP A 27 3.84 0.95 -13.43
CA ASP A 27 4.43 2.09 -14.13
C ASP A 27 3.54 3.33 -14.03
N ALA A 28 4.15 4.48 -13.74
CA ALA A 28 3.49 5.77 -13.82
C ALA A 28 3.85 6.45 -15.15
N ALA A 29 2.86 6.97 -15.86
CA ALA A 29 3.07 7.60 -17.16
C ALA A 29 3.86 8.92 -17.08
N GLU A 30 3.79 9.62 -15.94
CA GLU A 30 4.39 10.95 -15.76
C GLU A 30 5.07 11.04 -14.39
N ALA A 31 6.25 11.66 -14.35
CA ALA A 31 6.93 11.97 -13.10
C ALA A 31 6.15 13.03 -12.30
N GLY A 32 6.09 12.85 -10.97
CA GLY A 32 5.37 13.73 -10.07
C GLY A 32 3.85 13.48 -10.02
N ALA A 33 3.34 12.52 -10.80
CA ALA A 33 1.93 12.14 -10.76
C ALA A 33 1.51 11.61 -9.37
N SER A 34 0.20 11.64 -9.14
CA SER A 34 -0.44 11.09 -7.95
C SER A 34 -1.42 9.99 -8.33
N THR A 35 -1.51 8.95 -7.51
CA THR A 35 -2.52 7.90 -7.61
C THR A 35 -2.89 7.40 -6.22
N PHE A 36 -3.66 6.32 -6.13
CA PHE A 36 -3.99 5.68 -4.87
C PHE A 36 -4.09 4.16 -5.02
N ILE A 37 -3.97 3.46 -3.90
CA ILE A 37 -4.35 2.06 -3.74
C ILE A 37 -5.60 2.00 -2.88
N ASP A 38 -6.67 1.36 -3.36
CA ASP A 38 -7.81 1.04 -2.50
C ASP A 38 -7.43 -0.08 -1.51
N LEU A 39 -7.67 0.15 -0.23
CA LEU A 39 -7.42 -0.80 0.84
C LEU A 39 -8.48 -0.64 1.94
N ILE A 40 -9.31 -1.67 2.10
CA ILE A 40 -10.23 -1.76 3.23
C ILE A 40 -9.50 -2.47 4.37
N ALA A 41 -8.99 -1.69 5.32
CA ALA A 41 -8.32 -2.20 6.51
C ALA A 41 -8.61 -1.28 7.71
N PRO A 42 -8.66 -1.83 8.93
CA PRO A 42 -8.84 -1.00 10.13
C PRO A 42 -7.61 -0.14 10.43
N ALA A 43 -6.42 -0.54 9.96
CA ALA A 43 -5.18 0.20 10.15
C ALA A 43 -4.16 -0.16 9.07
N VAL A 44 -3.29 0.81 8.74
CA VAL A 44 -2.06 0.62 7.99
C VAL A 44 -0.90 0.94 8.92
N HIS A 45 0.06 0.02 9.02
CA HIS A 45 1.18 0.17 9.96
C HIS A 45 2.44 0.77 9.32
N GLU A 46 2.61 0.58 8.01
CA GLU A 46 3.78 1.06 7.26
C GLU A 46 3.38 1.25 5.80
N VAL A 47 3.93 2.29 5.18
CA VAL A 47 3.85 2.53 3.73
C VAL A 47 5.24 2.91 3.25
N VAL A 48 5.78 2.19 2.27
CA VAL A 48 7.06 2.50 1.64
C VAL A 48 6.84 2.68 0.14
N LEU A 49 7.19 3.86 -0.37
CA LEU A 49 7.13 4.18 -1.80
C LEU A 49 8.55 4.41 -2.32
N ASN A 50 9.03 3.54 -3.21
CA ASN A 50 10.37 3.64 -3.80
C ASN A 50 11.52 3.75 -2.77
N GLY A 51 11.38 3.04 -1.65
CA GLY A 51 12.33 3.05 -0.52
C GLY A 51 12.14 4.19 0.47
N GLU A 52 11.18 5.09 0.24
CA GLU A 52 10.86 6.21 1.11
C GLU A 52 9.66 5.87 2.00
N SER A 53 9.83 5.98 3.32
CA SER A 53 8.74 5.80 4.28
C SER A 53 7.74 6.96 4.16
N ARG A 54 6.45 6.63 4.11
CA ARG A 54 5.33 7.59 4.21
C ARG A 54 4.66 7.41 5.56
N ASP A 55 4.19 8.49 6.17
CA ASP A 55 3.42 8.43 7.42
C ASP A 55 2.01 7.89 7.12
N PRO A 56 1.64 6.69 7.63
CA PRO A 56 0.31 6.12 7.39
C PRO A 56 -0.82 7.03 7.87
N ALA A 57 -0.61 7.83 8.93
CA ALA A 57 -1.63 8.75 9.42
C ALA A 57 -1.91 9.91 8.47
N GLN A 58 -1.00 10.19 7.52
CA GLN A 58 -1.17 11.22 6.50
C GLN A 58 -1.69 10.64 5.17
N VAL A 59 -1.29 9.42 4.81
CA VAL A 59 -1.59 8.86 3.49
C VAL A 59 -2.73 7.85 3.47
N PHE A 60 -3.13 7.28 4.60
CA PHE A 60 -4.24 6.33 4.68
C PHE A 60 -5.50 6.98 5.24
N ALA A 61 -6.49 7.18 4.38
CA ALA A 61 -7.81 7.69 4.74
C ALA A 61 -8.87 7.14 3.78
N ASP A 62 -10.12 7.05 4.23
CA ASP A 62 -11.27 6.70 3.39
C ASP A 62 -11.09 5.40 2.59
N SER A 63 -10.47 4.38 3.20
CA SER A 63 -10.12 3.09 2.56
C SER A 63 -9.16 3.21 1.38
N ARG A 64 -8.28 4.21 1.39
CA ARG A 64 -7.28 4.46 0.35
C ARG A 64 -5.94 4.84 0.91
N ILE A 65 -4.89 4.37 0.26
CA ILE A 65 -3.52 4.85 0.45
C ILE A 65 -3.19 5.80 -0.70
N ALA A 66 -3.03 7.08 -0.41
CA ALA A 66 -2.58 8.08 -1.37
C ALA A 66 -1.09 7.87 -1.70
N LEU A 67 -0.76 7.94 -2.99
CA LEU A 67 0.60 7.79 -3.52
C LEU A 67 0.93 9.02 -4.38
N ASP A 68 1.55 10.01 -3.75
CA ASP A 68 1.98 11.23 -4.42
C ASP A 68 3.46 11.17 -4.83
N GLY A 69 3.83 12.00 -5.81
CA GLY A 69 5.23 12.17 -6.21
C GLY A 69 5.84 10.93 -6.86
N LEU A 70 5.06 10.26 -7.70
CA LEU A 70 5.49 9.04 -8.40
C LEU A 70 6.70 9.33 -9.31
N ARG A 71 7.56 8.31 -9.46
CA ARG A 71 8.61 8.32 -10.49
C ARG A 71 8.00 7.81 -11.79
N GLU A 72 8.41 8.39 -12.92
CA GLU A 72 8.05 7.86 -14.24
C GLU A 72 8.49 6.40 -14.36
N GLY A 73 7.62 5.57 -14.92
CA GLY A 73 7.87 4.15 -15.18
C GLY A 73 8.98 3.95 -16.22
N ARG A 74 9.46 2.72 -16.34
CA ARG A 74 10.62 2.40 -17.18
C ARG A 74 10.23 1.72 -18.50
#